data_AF-A0ABD6EBV1-F1
#
_entry.id   AF-A0ABD6EBV1-F1
#
_cell.length_a   1.000
_cell.length_b   1.000
_cell.length_c   1.000
_cell.angle_alpha   90.00
_cell.angle_beta   90.00
_cell.angle_gamma   90.00
#
_symmetry.space_group_name_H-M   'P 1'
#
loop_
_entity.id
_entity.type
_entity.pdbx_description
1 polymer ?
#
loop_
_entity_poly.entity_id
_entity_poly.type
_entity_poly.pdbx_seq_one_letter_code
_entity_poly.pdbx_strand_id
1 'polypeptide(L)'
;MEDHIEERLCALEACLGIGTPAEDAEKSFDVGSMKKKIDDLGYGFILNFPSEEVNKLYNFQKESERLSFSDKLRVIDYGYDLTMERARLLESFQKASEIVMNSEAFESVTEYQSQIRIAENELVKALEEVQKYCVKVAETKKGISYLLRQLQARLRSCEKAVARLESCVKTEG
;
A
#
# COMPACT_ATOMS: atom_id res chain seq x y z
N MET A 1 35.69 -12.71 42.58
CA MET A 1 34.22 -12.98 42.60
C MET A 1 33.45 -11.69 42.33
N GLU A 2 33.98 -10.54 42.74
CA GLU A 2 33.47 -9.21 42.38
C GLU A 2 33.70 -8.86 40.90
N ASP A 3 34.87 -9.21 40.33
CA ASP A 3 35.20 -8.91 38.92
C ASP A 3 34.21 -9.48 37.89
N HIS A 4 33.65 -10.66 38.16
CA HIS A 4 32.68 -11.33 37.28
C HIS A 4 31.29 -10.68 37.35
N ILE A 5 30.99 -9.98 38.45
CA ILE A 5 29.74 -9.22 38.60
C ILE A 5 29.88 -7.88 37.86
N GLU A 6 31.05 -7.25 37.96
CA GLU A 6 31.38 -6.01 37.25
C GLU A 6 31.35 -6.19 35.72
N GLU A 7 31.91 -7.27 35.19
CA GLU A 7 31.83 -7.58 33.74
C GLU A 7 30.38 -7.74 33.26
N ARG A 8 29.54 -8.39 34.06
CA ARG A 8 28.13 -8.60 33.72
C ARG A 8 27.32 -7.31 33.79
N LEU A 9 27.65 -6.42 34.74
CA LEU A 9 27.03 -5.11 34.84
C LEU A 9 27.40 -4.24 33.64
N CYS A 10 28.68 -4.17 33.27
CA CYS A 10 29.15 -3.45 32.08
C CYS A 10 28.47 -3.94 30.79
N ALA A 11 28.29 -5.26 30.64
CA ALA A 11 27.60 -5.82 29.48
C ALA A 11 26.11 -5.42 29.44
N LEU A 12 25.45 -5.39 30.59
CA LEU A 12 24.06 -4.96 30.71
C LEU A 12 23.90 -3.45 30.45
N GLU A 13 24.79 -2.63 30.98
CA GLU A 13 24.80 -1.17 30.77
C GLU A 13 25.04 -0.82 29.29
N ALA A 14 25.94 -1.52 28.61
CA ALA A 14 26.19 -1.37 27.18
C ALA A 14 24.96 -1.77 26.33
N CYS A 15 24.28 -2.87 26.68
CA CYS A 15 23.05 -3.28 26.00
C CYS A 15 21.88 -2.30 26.20
N LEU A 16 21.85 -1.60 27.33
CA LEU A 16 20.83 -0.60 27.67
C LEU A 16 21.17 0.81 27.15
N GLY A 17 22.34 1.00 26.52
CA GLY A 17 22.78 2.29 26.00
C GLY A 17 23.16 3.31 27.09
N ILE A 18 23.42 2.84 28.30
CA ILE A 18 23.88 3.66 29.43
C ILE A 18 25.40 3.74 29.29
N GLY A 19 25.85 4.62 28.40
CA GLY A 19 27.27 4.82 28.12
C GLY A 19 28.01 5.41 29.31
N THR A 20 29.26 4.94 29.48
CA THR A 20 30.29 5.48 30.36
C THR A 20 30.32 7.01 30.34
N PRO A 21 30.54 7.68 31.49
CA PRO A 21 30.54 9.13 31.56
C PRO A 21 31.67 9.64 30.66
N ALA A 22 31.30 10.21 29.51
CA ALA A 22 32.23 10.96 28.70
C ALA A 22 32.77 12.09 29.57
N GLU A 23 34.08 12.11 29.77
CA GLU A 23 34.83 13.26 30.28
C GLU A 23 34.72 14.42 29.27
N ASP A 24 33.54 14.99 29.12
CA ASP A 24 33.34 16.22 28.37
C ASP A 24 33.04 17.34 29.37
N ALA A 25 34.11 18.10 29.61
CA ALA A 25 34.17 19.31 30.41
C ALA A 25 32.89 20.15 30.33
N GLU A 26 32.54 20.73 31.48
CA GLU A 26 31.51 21.76 31.70
C GLU A 26 31.45 22.80 30.57
N LYS A 27 30.79 22.47 29.46
CA LYS A 27 30.22 23.47 28.57
C LYS A 27 28.84 23.72 29.11
N SER A 28 28.72 24.80 29.87
CA SER A 28 27.43 25.39 30.23
C SER A 28 26.56 25.44 28.97
N PHE A 29 25.58 24.54 28.89
CA PHE A 29 24.69 24.44 27.74
C PHE A 29 23.75 25.64 27.78
N ASP A 30 24.11 26.70 27.06
CA ASP A 30 23.28 27.90 26.94
C ASP A 30 22.19 27.67 25.89
N VAL A 31 21.01 27.28 26.38
CA VAL A 31 19.78 27.08 25.59
C VAL A 31 19.42 28.34 24.79
N GLY A 32 19.76 29.55 25.27
CA GLY A 32 19.53 30.80 24.56
C GLY A 32 20.37 30.91 23.29
N SER A 33 21.67 30.56 23.39
CA SER A 33 22.58 30.52 22.25
C SER A 33 22.18 29.48 21.21
N MET A 34 21.67 28.31 21.64
CA MET A 34 21.18 27.28 20.72
C MET A 34 19.91 27.72 20.00
N LYS A 35 18.93 28.28 20.72
CA LYS A 35 17.69 28.77 20.12
C LYS A 35 17.96 29.86 19.09
N LYS A 36 18.84 30.80 19.41
CA LYS A 36 19.27 31.86 18.48
C LYS A 36 19.90 31.28 17.21
N LYS A 37 20.78 30.28 17.32
CA LYS A 37 21.36 29.61 16.14
C LYS A 37 20.33 28.88 15.29
N ILE A 38 19.28 28.31 15.89
CA ILE A 38 18.23 27.56 15.19
C ILE A 38 17.25 28.51 14.49
N ASP A 39 16.95 29.66 15.12
CA ASP A 39 16.20 30.75 14.51
C ASP A 39 16.99 31.40 13.37
N ASP A 40 18.29 31.64 13.55
CA ASP A 40 19.20 32.17 12.52
C ASP A 40 19.32 31.22 11.31
N LEU A 41 19.16 29.90 11.53
CA LEU A 41 19.15 28.88 10.48
C LEU A 41 17.75 28.67 9.84
N GLY A 42 16.73 29.41 10.28
CA GLY A 42 15.36 29.35 9.73
C GLY A 42 14.54 28.14 10.19
N TYR A 43 15.02 27.39 11.19
CA TYR A 43 14.37 26.19 11.73
C TYR A 43 13.60 26.45 13.04
N GLY A 44 13.27 27.71 13.34
CA GLY A 44 12.58 28.11 14.57
C GLY A 44 11.23 27.42 14.82
N PHE A 45 10.62 26.86 13.77
CA PHE A 45 9.37 26.09 13.88
C PHE A 45 9.55 24.66 14.41
N ILE A 46 10.78 24.10 14.34
CA ILE A 46 11.06 22.71 14.73
C ILE A 46 11.18 22.56 16.26
N LEU A 47 11.65 23.62 16.94
CA LEU A 47 11.87 23.62 18.39
C LEU A 47 11.10 24.75 19.05
N ASN A 48 9.77 24.68 18.95
CA ASN A 48 8.87 25.57 19.67
C ASN A 48 8.66 25.12 21.13
N PHE A 49 9.70 24.54 21.75
CA PHE A 49 9.67 24.13 23.15
C PHE A 49 9.99 25.33 24.05
N PRO A 50 9.23 25.57 25.12
CA PRO A 50 9.56 26.58 26.11
C PRO A 50 10.99 26.32 26.64
N SER A 51 11.83 27.36 26.67
CA SER A 51 13.21 27.22 27.16
C SER A 51 13.26 26.71 28.62
N GLU A 52 12.19 26.91 29.38
CA GLU A 52 12.00 26.30 30.71
C GLU A 52 11.89 24.77 30.67
N GLU A 53 11.23 24.19 29.69
CA GLU A 53 11.08 22.73 29.57
C GLU A 53 12.39 22.07 29.14
N VAL A 54 13.14 22.73 28.25
CA VAL A 54 14.48 22.27 27.85
C VAL A 54 15.47 22.38 29.01
N ASN A 55 15.41 23.45 29.80
CA ASN A 55 16.21 23.57 31.02
C ASN A 55 15.79 22.53 32.08
N LYS A 56 14.50 22.24 32.23
CA LYS A 56 14.03 21.15 33.09
C LYS A 56 14.56 19.80 32.62
N LEU A 57 14.53 19.50 31.32
CA LEU A 57 15.08 18.26 30.76
C LEU A 57 16.60 18.15 30.95
N TYR A 58 17.35 19.23 30.74
CA TYR A 58 18.79 19.26 31.00
C TYR A 58 19.12 19.06 32.49
N ASN A 59 18.32 19.65 33.38
CA ASN A 59 18.44 19.44 34.82
C ASN A 59 18.03 18.01 35.22
N PHE A 60 17.01 17.41 34.59
CA PHE A 60 16.63 16.01 34.76
C PHE A 60 17.74 15.05 34.32
N GLN A 61 18.47 15.38 33.26
CA GLN A 61 19.60 14.58 32.79
C GLN A 61 20.76 14.62 33.79
N LYS A 62 21.03 15.79 34.40
CA LYS A 62 21.96 15.92 35.55
C LYS A 62 21.46 15.23 36.82
N GLU A 63 20.15 15.14 37.03
CA GLU A 63 19.54 14.40 38.15
C GLU A 63 19.44 12.89 37.92
N SER A 64 19.56 12.41 36.67
CA SER A 64 19.54 10.96 36.37
C SER A 64 20.72 10.20 36.97
N GLU A 65 21.84 10.88 37.25
CA GLU A 65 22.97 10.35 38.02
C GLU A 65 22.60 10.05 39.49
N ARG A 66 21.49 10.63 39.98
CA ARG A 66 20.98 10.48 41.36
C ARG A 66 19.68 9.68 41.44
N LEU A 67 19.38 8.82 40.45
CA LEU A 67 18.27 7.88 40.58
C LEU A 67 18.52 6.97 41.79
N SER A 68 17.57 6.98 42.72
CA SER A 68 17.54 6.09 43.88
C SER A 68 17.59 4.63 43.41
N PHE A 69 18.24 3.75 44.18
CA PHE A 69 18.25 2.31 43.92
C PHE A 69 16.82 1.75 43.72
N SER A 70 15.83 2.30 44.44
CA SER A 70 14.42 1.93 44.29
C SER A 70 13.84 2.30 42.93
N ASP A 71 14.26 3.42 42.33
CA ASP A 71 13.77 3.86 41.03
C ASP A 71 14.41 3.02 39.91
N LYS A 72 15.71 2.70 40.06
CA LYS A 72 16.40 1.78 39.16
C LYS A 72 15.75 0.39 39.17
N LEU A 73 15.40 -0.12 40.35
CA LEU A 73 14.70 -1.40 40.49
C LEU A 73 13.34 -1.39 39.78
N ARG A 74 12.54 -0.32 39.96
CA ARG A 74 11.24 -0.18 39.29
C ARG A 74 11.37 -0.14 37.76
N VAL A 75 12.40 0.54 37.24
CA VAL A 75 12.67 0.58 35.79
C VAL A 75 13.07 -0.80 35.27
N ILE A 76 13.85 -1.57 36.04
CA ILE A 76 14.21 -2.95 35.70
C ILE A 76 12.98 -3.85 35.67
N ASP A 77 12.11 -3.76 36.68
CA ASP A 77 10.86 -4.56 36.73
C ASP A 77 9.95 -4.24 35.54
N TYR A 78 9.77 -2.95 35.23
CA TYR A 78 9.02 -2.53 34.05
C TYR A 78 9.67 -3.02 32.74
N GLY A 79 11.00 -2.94 32.64
CA GLY A 79 11.75 -3.44 31.49
C GLY A 79 11.62 -4.95 31.33
N TYR A 80 11.58 -5.70 32.43
CA TYR A 80 11.36 -7.14 32.45
C TYR A 80 9.97 -7.49 31.92
N ASP A 81 8.92 -6.84 32.45
CA ASP A 81 7.54 -7.05 32.01
C ASP A 81 7.37 -6.76 30.51
N LEU A 82 7.92 -5.63 30.04
CA LEU A 82 7.88 -5.26 28.63
C LEU A 82 8.62 -6.27 27.75
N THR A 83 9.77 -6.78 28.22
CA THR A 83 10.55 -7.77 27.47
C THR A 83 9.81 -9.11 27.41
N MET A 84 9.16 -9.52 28.49
CA MET A 84 8.34 -10.73 28.52
C MET A 84 7.12 -10.63 27.61
N GLU A 85 6.45 -9.48 27.56
CA GLU A 85 5.33 -9.27 26.66
C GLU A 85 5.77 -9.33 25.19
N ARG A 86 6.91 -8.70 24.86
CA ARG A 86 7.50 -8.78 23.52
C ARG A 86 7.89 -10.21 23.14
N ALA A 87 8.46 -10.98 24.06
CA ALA A 87 8.80 -12.39 23.81
C ALA A 87 7.54 -13.22 23.52
N ARG A 88 6.46 -13.00 24.27
CA ARG A 88 5.17 -13.67 24.05
C ARG A 88 4.54 -13.33 22.69
N LEU A 89 4.62 -12.05 22.29
CA LEU A 89 4.15 -11.61 20.98
C LEU A 89 4.94 -12.27 19.85
N LEU A 90 6.26 -12.32 19.96
CA LEU A 90 7.12 -13.00 18.97
C LEU A 90 6.80 -14.49 18.85
N GLU A 91 6.57 -15.17 19.96
CA GLU A 91 6.17 -16.58 19.96
C GLU A 91 4.82 -16.79 19.26
N SER A 92 3.85 -15.90 19.51
CA SER A 92 2.54 -15.96 18.84
C SER A 92 2.64 -15.70 17.33
N PHE A 93 3.50 -14.75 16.94
CA PHE A 93 3.77 -14.44 15.55
C PHE A 93 4.42 -15.63 14.83
N GLN A 94 5.41 -16.27 15.45
CA GLN A 94 6.07 -17.44 14.89
C GLN A 94 5.08 -18.58 14.66
N LYS A 95 4.23 -18.88 15.65
CA LYS A 95 3.18 -19.92 15.52
C LYS A 95 2.20 -19.60 14.39
N ALA A 96 1.73 -18.37 14.31
CA ALA A 96 0.81 -17.95 13.25
C ALA A 96 1.47 -18.01 11.86
N SER A 97 2.73 -17.56 11.77
CA SER A 97 3.50 -17.60 10.52
C SER A 97 3.68 -19.03 10.01
N GLU A 98 3.98 -19.97 10.90
CA GLU A 98 4.16 -21.38 10.52
C GLU A 98 2.85 -21.99 9.99
N ILE A 99 1.72 -21.68 10.63
CA ILE A 99 0.40 -22.14 10.16
C ILE A 99 0.05 -21.56 8.79
N VAL A 100 0.30 -20.26 8.58
CA VAL A 100 -0.07 -19.57 7.34
C VAL A 100 0.83 -20.00 6.18
N MET A 101 2.15 -20.05 6.41
CA MET A 101 3.12 -20.37 5.36
C MET A 101 3.08 -21.85 4.96
N ASN A 102 2.71 -22.74 5.88
CA ASN A 102 2.50 -24.17 5.58
C ASN A 102 1.06 -24.47 5.18
N SER A 103 0.23 -23.46 4.94
CA SER A 103 -1.15 -23.71 4.50
C SER A 103 -1.15 -24.20 3.05
N GLU A 104 -1.88 -25.28 2.81
CA GLU A 104 -2.15 -25.84 1.48
C GLU A 104 -2.75 -24.79 0.52
N ALA A 105 -3.44 -23.79 1.07
CA ALA A 105 -3.94 -22.64 0.32
C ALA A 105 -2.82 -21.81 -0.33
N PHE A 106 -1.66 -21.65 0.34
CA PHE A 106 -0.54 -20.88 -0.21
C PHE A 106 0.23 -21.69 -1.25
N GLU A 107 0.38 -23.00 -1.06
CA GLU A 107 0.99 -23.91 -2.05
C GLU A 107 0.15 -24.03 -3.33
N SER A 108 -1.18 -24.14 -3.18
CA SER A 108 -2.11 -24.29 -4.30
C SER A 108 -2.27 -23.01 -5.14
N VAL A 109 -1.94 -21.82 -4.63
CA VAL A 109 -1.94 -20.58 -5.42
C VAL A 109 -1.03 -20.70 -6.65
N THR A 110 0.16 -21.29 -6.47
CA THR A 110 1.11 -21.54 -7.57
C THR A 110 0.56 -22.53 -8.59
N GLU A 111 -0.18 -23.55 -8.15
CA GLU A 111 -0.80 -24.55 -9.02
C GLU A 111 -1.93 -23.92 -9.86
N TYR A 112 -2.83 -23.17 -9.21
CA TYR A 112 -3.95 -22.50 -9.88
C TYR A 112 -3.50 -21.37 -10.80
N GLN A 113 -2.34 -20.76 -10.57
CA GLN A 113 -1.82 -19.70 -11.44
C GLN A 113 -1.67 -20.17 -12.90
N SER A 114 -1.24 -21.41 -13.10
CA SER A 114 -1.13 -22.00 -14.44
C SER A 114 -2.49 -22.19 -15.11
N GLN A 115 -3.47 -22.68 -14.36
CA GLN A 115 -4.85 -22.91 -14.85
C GLN A 115 -5.56 -21.60 -15.16
N ILE A 116 -5.37 -20.57 -14.33
CA ILE A 116 -5.90 -19.22 -14.56
C ILE A 116 -5.35 -18.63 -15.86
N ARG A 117 -4.04 -18.78 -16.13
CA ARG A 117 -3.45 -18.31 -17.40
C ARG A 117 -4.01 -19.05 -18.61
N ILE A 118 -4.28 -20.35 -18.49
CA ILE A 118 -4.91 -21.12 -19.58
C ILE A 118 -6.32 -20.58 -19.83
N ALA A 119 -7.14 -20.43 -18.79
CA ALA A 119 -8.50 -19.91 -18.90
C ALA A 119 -8.53 -18.48 -19.47
N GLU A 120 -7.60 -17.62 -19.07
CA GLU A 120 -7.45 -16.27 -19.60
C GLU A 120 -7.17 -16.28 -21.12
N ASN A 121 -6.25 -17.13 -21.56
CA ASN A 121 -5.93 -17.28 -22.99
C ASN A 121 -7.12 -17.83 -23.80
N GLU A 122 -7.89 -18.76 -23.24
CA GLU A 122 -9.10 -19.27 -23.88
C GLU A 122 -10.17 -18.19 -24.02
N LEU A 123 -10.38 -17.38 -22.98
CA LEU A 123 -11.31 -16.24 -23.02
C LEU A 123 -10.91 -15.21 -24.07
N VAL A 124 -9.62 -14.90 -24.18
CA VAL A 124 -9.11 -13.97 -25.22
C VAL A 124 -9.40 -14.51 -26.62
N LYS A 125 -9.12 -15.80 -26.87
CA LYS A 125 -9.42 -16.43 -28.16
C LYS A 125 -10.91 -16.42 -28.48
N ALA A 126 -11.76 -16.78 -27.52
CA ALA A 126 -13.21 -16.75 -27.68
C ALA A 126 -13.71 -15.33 -28.00
N LEU A 127 -13.15 -14.32 -27.33
CA LEU A 127 -13.48 -12.92 -27.58
C LEU A 127 -13.11 -12.49 -29.01
N GLU A 128 -11.94 -12.88 -29.50
CA GLU A 128 -11.51 -12.60 -30.88
C GLU A 128 -12.45 -13.26 -31.92
N GLU A 129 -12.89 -14.49 -31.66
CA GLU A 129 -13.85 -15.19 -32.52
C GLU A 129 -15.20 -14.48 -32.56
N VAL A 130 -15.72 -14.08 -31.40
CA VAL A 130 -16.96 -13.31 -31.30
C VAL A 130 -16.83 -11.98 -32.04
N GLN A 131 -15.69 -11.29 -31.91
CA GLN A 131 -15.45 -10.05 -32.62
C GLN A 131 -15.46 -10.26 -34.14
N LYS A 132 -14.79 -11.29 -34.65
CA LYS A 132 -14.80 -11.65 -36.08
C LYS A 132 -16.22 -11.96 -36.56
N TYR A 133 -17.01 -12.67 -35.76
CA TYR A 133 -18.40 -12.97 -36.09
C TYR A 133 -19.26 -11.70 -36.14
N CYS A 134 -19.13 -10.80 -35.16
CA CYS A 134 -19.84 -9.52 -35.13
C CYS A 134 -19.55 -8.66 -36.36
N VAL A 135 -18.29 -8.62 -36.82
CA VAL A 135 -17.93 -7.92 -38.07
C VAL A 135 -18.65 -8.52 -39.27
N LYS A 136 -18.62 -9.85 -39.44
CA LYS A 136 -19.33 -10.54 -40.52
C LYS A 136 -20.84 -10.28 -40.51
N VAL A 137 -21.45 -10.29 -39.32
CA VAL A 137 -22.88 -9.98 -39.17
C VAL A 137 -23.17 -8.54 -39.59
N ALA A 138 -22.32 -7.57 -39.20
CA ALA A 138 -22.47 -6.18 -39.58
C ALA A 138 -22.34 -5.98 -41.10
N GLU A 139 -21.39 -6.64 -41.75
CA GLU A 139 -21.22 -6.64 -43.20
C GLU A 139 -22.43 -7.25 -43.92
N THR A 140 -22.90 -8.40 -43.45
CA THR A 140 -24.09 -9.07 -44.00
C THR A 140 -25.33 -8.19 -43.87
N LYS A 141 -25.52 -7.55 -42.71
CA LYS A 141 -26.61 -6.59 -42.47
C LYS A 141 -26.54 -5.40 -43.43
N LYS A 142 -25.34 -4.87 -43.70
CA LYS A 142 -25.14 -3.80 -44.70
C LYS A 142 -25.52 -4.28 -46.10
N GLY A 143 -25.09 -5.48 -46.50
CA GLY A 143 -25.43 -6.08 -47.80
C GLY A 143 -26.95 -6.26 -47.98
N ILE A 144 -27.63 -6.83 -46.99
CA ILE A 144 -29.09 -7.00 -47.00
C ILE A 144 -29.79 -5.63 -47.10
N SER A 145 -29.34 -4.64 -46.32
CA SER A 145 -29.91 -3.29 -46.35
C SER A 145 -29.77 -2.64 -47.73
N TYR A 146 -28.64 -2.88 -48.41
CA TYR A 146 -28.42 -2.40 -49.77
C TYR A 146 -29.35 -3.08 -50.79
N LEU A 147 -29.46 -4.42 -50.74
CA LEU A 147 -30.36 -5.18 -51.61
C LEU A 147 -31.82 -4.78 -51.43
N LEU A 148 -32.27 -4.61 -50.18
CA LEU A 148 -33.62 -4.14 -49.88
C LEU A 148 -33.90 -2.76 -50.49
N ARG A 149 -32.95 -1.82 -50.42
CA ARG A 149 -33.09 -0.51 -51.06
C ARG A 149 -33.19 -0.62 -52.58
N GLN A 150 -32.39 -1.48 -53.21
CA GLN A 150 -32.47 -1.71 -54.66
C GLN A 150 -33.81 -2.33 -55.07
N LEU A 151 -34.28 -3.34 -54.34
CA LEU A 151 -35.57 -3.97 -54.59
C LEU A 151 -36.72 -2.98 -54.43
N GLN A 152 -36.68 -2.16 -53.37
CA GLN A 152 -37.69 -1.12 -53.15
C GLN A 152 -37.70 -0.08 -54.28
N ALA A 153 -36.53 0.33 -54.77
CA ALA A 153 -36.43 1.25 -55.91
C ALA A 153 -37.01 0.64 -57.20
N ARG A 154 -36.70 -0.65 -57.47
CA ARG A 154 -37.26 -1.38 -58.62
C ARG A 154 -38.77 -1.55 -58.51
N LEU A 155 -39.28 -1.93 -57.34
CA LEU A 155 -40.71 -2.08 -57.10
C LEU A 155 -41.45 -0.76 -57.38
N ARG A 156 -40.95 0.36 -56.84
CA ARG A 156 -41.51 1.70 -57.12
C ARG A 156 -41.47 2.06 -58.60
N SER A 157 -40.44 1.64 -59.33
CA SER A 157 -40.37 1.86 -60.78
C SER A 157 -41.43 1.05 -61.52
N CYS A 158 -41.63 -0.21 -61.15
CA CYS A 158 -42.68 -1.06 -61.70
C CYS A 158 -44.08 -0.51 -61.38
N GLU A 159 -44.34 -0.12 -60.13
CA GLU A 159 -45.60 0.51 -59.71
C GLU A 159 -45.92 1.76 -60.56
N LYS A 160 -44.92 2.61 -60.81
CA LYS A 160 -45.07 3.78 -61.69
C LYS A 160 -45.37 3.39 -63.14
N ALA A 161 -44.74 2.34 -63.66
CA ALA A 161 -44.98 1.87 -65.03
C ALA A 161 -46.40 1.30 -65.18
N VAL A 162 -46.85 0.49 -64.20
CA VAL A 162 -48.21 -0.06 -64.15
C VAL A 162 -49.25 1.07 -64.07
N ALA A 163 -49.07 2.04 -63.17
CA ALA A 163 -49.98 3.17 -63.04
C ALA A 163 -50.13 3.99 -64.34
N ARG A 164 -49.03 4.14 -65.10
CA ARG A 164 -49.07 4.78 -66.44
C ARG A 164 -49.89 3.95 -67.43
N LEU A 165 -49.66 2.63 -67.50
CA LEU A 165 -50.41 1.75 -68.39
C LEU A 165 -51.92 1.76 -68.07
N GLU A 166 -52.27 1.68 -66.78
CA GLU A 166 -53.67 1.75 -66.35
C GLU A 166 -54.33 3.08 -66.69
N SER A 167 -53.58 4.19 -66.68
CA SER A 167 -54.12 5.51 -67.07
C SER A 167 -54.39 5.62 -68.58
N CYS A 168 -53.57 4.99 -69.43
CA CYS A 168 -53.78 4.98 -70.88
C CYS A 168 -55.00 4.13 -71.28
N VAL A 169 -55.20 2.99 -70.62
CA VAL A 169 -56.35 2.11 -70.89
C VAL A 169 -57.69 2.77 -70.54
N LYS A 170 -57.72 3.66 -69.53
CA LYS A 170 -58.93 4.39 -69.13
C LYS A 170 -59.30 5.56 -70.06
N THR A 171 -58.40 5.99 -70.94
CA THR A 171 -58.66 7.09 -71.90
C THR A 171 -59.09 6.61 -73.28
N GLU A 172 -59.04 5.30 -73.55
CA GLU A 172 -59.37 4.70 -74.85
C GLU A 172 -60.71 3.92 -74.87
N GLY A 173 -61.48 3.94 -73.76
CA GLY A 173 -62.84 3.39 -73.67
C GLY A 173 -63.86 4.45 -73.33
#